data_AF-A0A3A5HA29-F1
#
_entry.id   AF-A0A3A5HA29-F1
#
_cell.length_a   1.000
_cell.length_b   1.000
_cell.length_c   1.000
_cell.angle_alpha   90.00
_cell.angle_beta   90.00
_cell.angle_gamma   90.00
#
_symmetry.space_group_name_H-M   'P 1'
#
loop_
_entity.id
_entity.type
_entity.pdbx_description
1 polymer ?
#
loop_
_entity_poly.entity_id
_entity_poly.type
_entity_poly.pdbx_seq_one_letter_code
_entity_poly.pdbx_strand_id
1 'polypeptide(L)' 'MTTTRTPRAAEIYHCPFCGDVDLRPHSAEAGEWECRSCLRAFTVTLLGMIRPNGPGGSAHGSEIPS' A
#
# COMPACT_ATOMS: atom_id res chain seq x y z
N MET A 1 0.57 32.63 14.16
CA MET A 1 1.58 31.75 13.54
C MET A 1 0.85 30.48 13.11
N THR A 2 0.46 30.38 11.84
CA THR A 2 -0.30 29.22 11.35
C THR A 2 0.69 28.15 10.92
N THR A 3 0.88 27.13 11.75
CA THR A 3 1.73 25.99 11.40
C THR A 3 0.97 25.12 10.39
N THR A 4 1.33 25.20 9.11
CA THR A 4 0.92 24.25 8.09
C THR A 4 1.49 22.87 8.48
N ARG A 5 0.64 21.98 8.98
CA ARG A 5 1.03 20.61 9.27
C ARG A 5 1.10 19.85 7.96
N THR A 6 2.31 19.61 7.45
CA THR A 6 2.54 18.72 6.32
C THR A 6 1.90 17.36 6.65
N PRO A 7 0.98 16.85 5.81
CA PRO A 7 0.43 15.53 6.03
C PRO A 7 1.59 14.54 6.07
N ARG A 8 1.70 13.80 7.16
CA ARG A 8 2.69 12.72 7.26
C ARG A 8 2.28 11.67 6.24
N ALA A 9 3.11 11.44 5.24
CA ALA A 9 2.90 10.36 4.29
C ALA A 9 2.78 9.06 5.08
N ALA A 10 1.83 8.20 4.71
CA ALA A 10 1.82 6.84 5.22
C ALA A 10 3.11 6.17 4.76
N GLU A 11 3.97 5.82 5.71
CA GLU A 11 5.28 5.25 5.44
C GLU A 11 5.11 3.80 4.96
N ILE A 12 5.27 3.56 3.67
CA ILE A 12 5.42 2.19 3.15
C ILE A 12 6.88 1.81 3.30
N TYR A 13 7.15 0.74 4.05
CA TYR A 13 8.51 0.27 4.30
C TYR A 13 9.05 -0.68 3.23
N HIS A 14 8.17 -1.29 2.41
CA HIS A 14 8.56 -2.28 1.40
C HIS A 14 7.84 -2.05 0.07
N CYS A 15 8.58 -2.14 -1.03
CA CYS A 15 8.04 -2.02 -2.38
C CYS A 15 7.02 -3.15 -2.64
N PRO A 16 5.77 -2.87 -3.05
CA PRO A 16 4.77 -3.90 -3.32
C PRO A 16 5.11 -4.77 -4.54
N PHE A 17 6.09 -4.36 -5.36
CA PHE A 17 6.49 -5.07 -6.58
C PHE A 17 7.71 -5.96 -6.38
N CYS A 18 8.72 -5.55 -5.61
CA CYS A 18 9.96 -6.30 -5.44
C CYS A 18 10.36 -6.59 -3.99
N GLY A 19 9.65 -6.04 -3.00
CA GLY A 19 9.93 -6.25 -1.57
C GLY A 19 11.11 -5.45 -0.99
N ASP A 20 11.82 -4.68 -1.82
CA ASP A 20 12.94 -3.83 -1.38
C ASP A 20 12.47 -2.64 -0.54
N VAL A 21 13.36 -2.07 0.25
CA VAL A 21 13.10 -0.97 1.19
C VAL A 21 13.58 0.40 0.68
N ASP A 22 14.30 0.48 -0.44
CA ASP A 22 14.72 1.76 -1.03
C ASP A 22 13.58 2.48 -1.76
N LEU A 23 12.59 2.91 -0.96
CA LEU A 23 11.45 3.72 -1.36
C LEU A 23 11.69 5.20 -1.06
N ARG A 24 11.33 6.06 -2.01
CA ARG A 24 11.43 7.52 -1.90
C ARG A 24 10.14 8.18 -2.39
N PRO A 25 9.76 9.35 -1.86
CA PRO A 25 8.70 10.14 -2.46
C PRO A 25 9.12 10.55 -3.88
N HIS A 26 8.24 10.32 -4.85
CA HIS A 26 8.52 10.64 -6.25
C HIS A 26 8.29 12.13 -6.57
N SER A 27 7.26 12.71 -5.95
CA SER A 27 6.88 14.12 -6.10
C SER A 27 6.68 14.77 -4.73
N ALA A 28 6.56 16.10 -4.71
CA ALA A 28 6.12 16.85 -3.52
C ALA A 28 4.65 16.58 -3.18
N GLU A 29 3.91 15.94 -4.09
CA GLU A 29 2.54 15.49 -3.88
C GLU A 29 2.48 14.32 -2.89
N ALA A 30 1.52 14.38 -1.98
CA ALA A 30 1.35 13.35 -0.96
C ALA A 30 0.90 12.03 -1.61
N GLY A 31 1.58 10.94 -1.26
CA GLY A 31 1.20 9.60 -1.68
C GLY A 31 1.88 9.09 -2.95
N GLU A 32 2.74 9.88 -3.60
CA GLU A 32 3.50 9.41 -4.76
C GLU A 32 4.88 8.89 -4.36
N TRP A 33 5.21 7.66 -4.79
CA TRP A 33 6.38 6.92 -4.36
C TRP A 33 7.11 6.28 -5.53
N GLU A 34 8.42 6.16 -5.41
CA GLU A 34 9.27 5.40 -6.33
C GLU A 34 10.16 4.41 -5.56
N CYS A 35 10.44 3.26 -6.18
CA CYS A 35 11.44 2.31 -5.72
C CYS A 35 12.68 2.39 -6.60
N ARG A 36 13.86 2.67 -6.03
CA ARG A 36 15.09 2.79 -6.83
C ARG A 36 15.72 1.44 -7.20
N SER A 37 15.39 0.37 -6.47
CA SER A 37 15.88 -0.98 -6.79
C SER A 37 15.24 -1.56 -8.05
N CYS A 38 13.94 -1.32 -8.28
CA CYS A 38 13.22 -1.86 -9.44
C CYS A 38 12.65 -0.79 -10.39
N LEU A 39 12.94 0.49 -10.13
CA LEU A 39 12.62 1.66 -10.95
C LEU A 39 11.11 1.83 -11.24
N ARG A 40 10.25 1.45 -10.30
CA ARG A 40 8.79 1.63 -10.43
C ARG A 40 8.32 2.81 -9.60
N ALA A 41 7.47 3.65 -10.21
CA ALA A 41 6.72 4.70 -9.55
C ALA A 41 5.25 4.28 -9.37
N PHE A 42 4.62 4.67 -8.26
CA PHE A 42 3.25 4.33 -7.91
C PHE A 42 2.65 5.34 -6.92
N THR A 43 1.32 5.38 -6.84
CA THR A 43 0.60 6.24 -5.89
C THR A 43 -0.12 5.39 -4.84
N VAL A 44 -0.18 5.88 -3.60
CA VAL A 44 -0.82 5.24 -2.45
C VAL A 44 -1.89 6.15 -1.89
N THR A 45 -3.10 5.62 -1.76
CA THR A 45 -4.25 6.34 -1.18
C THR A 45 -4.82 5.55 -0.02
N LEU A 46 -4.95 6.18 1.15
CA LEU A 46 -5.69 5.60 2.26
C LEU A 46 -7.18 5.60 1.95
N LEU A 47 -7.76 4.40 1.77
CA LEU A 47 -9.20 4.25 1.52
C LEU A 47 -10.05 4.28 2.82
N GLY A 48 -9.41 4.10 3.98
CA GLY A 48 -10.07 4.01 5.29
C GLY A 48 -9.81 2.67 5.97
N MET A 49 -10.51 2.41 7.09
CA MET A 49 -10.46 1.12 7.78
C MET A 49 -11.52 0.18 7.19
N ILE A 50 -11.08 -0.93 6.59
CA ILE A 50 -11.99 -1.98 6.18
C ILE A 50 -12.51 -2.75 7.40
N ARG A 51 -13.82 -2.97 7.46
CA ARG A 51 -14.41 -3.88 8.44
C ARG A 51 -14.27 -5.30 7.87
N PRO A 52 -13.67 -6.27 8.59
CA PRO A 52 -13.73 -7.65 8.15
C PRO A 52 -15.19 -8.05 8.02
N ASN A 53 -15.59 -8.53 6.85
CA ASN A 53 -16.88 -9.19 6.69
C ASN A 53 -16.89 -10.39 7.65
N GLY A 54 -17.91 -10.52 8.50
CA GLY A 54 -18.10 -11.70 9.34
C GLY A 54 -18.14 -12.98 8.48
N PRO A 55 -18.02 -14.19 9.06
CA PRO A 55 -17.83 -15.44 8.31
C PRO A 55 -18.96 -15.66 7.30
N GLY A 56 -18.67 -15.28 6.06
CA GLY A 56 -19.50 -15.45 4.87
C GLY A 56 -18.60 -15.73 3.67
N GLY A 57 -17.50 -16.42 3.90
CA GLY A 57 -16.76 -17.12 2.85
C GLY A 57 -17.36 -18.51 2.74
N SER A 58 -18.39 -18.67 1.92
CA SER A 58 -18.84 -19.99 1.49
C SER A 58 -17.66 -20.68 0.84
N ALA A 59 -17.09 -21.64 1.57
CA ALA A 59 -16.21 -22.66 1.06
C ALA A 59 -16.87 -23.29 -0.16
N HIS A 60 -16.50 -22.84 -1.35
CA HIS A 60 -16.69 -23.65 -2.53
C HIS A 60 -15.59 -24.70 -2.47
N GLY A 61 -15.99 -25.88 -2.00
CA GLY A 61 -15.21 -27.09 -2.11
C GLY A 61 -14.81 -27.27 -3.57
N SER A 62 -13.53 -27.50 -3.78
CA SER A 62 -13.08 -28.24 -4.95
C SER A 62 -12.42 -29.49 -4.39
N GLU A 63 -13.20 -30.57 -4.45
CA GLU A 63 -12.76 -31.95 -4.38
C GLU A 63 -11.33 -32.15 -4.87
N ILE A 64 -10.50 -32.78 -4.03
CA ILE A 64 -9.19 -33.32 -4.41
C ILE A 64 -9.43 -34.79 -4.80
N PRO A 65 -9.38 -35.19 -6.08
CA PRO A 65 -9.36 -36.61 -6.43
C PRO A 65 -7.99 -37.24 -6.14
N SER A 66 -8.04 -38.54 -5.80
CA SER A 66 -6.98 -39.44 -5.28
C SER A 66 -5.61 -39.40 -5.95
#